data_AF-A0A1G1HWR6-F1
#
_entry.id   AF-A0A1G1HWR6-F1
#
_cell.length_a   1.000
_cell.length_b   1.000
_cell.length_c   1.000
_cell.angle_alpha   90.00
_cell.angle_beta   90.00
_cell.angle_gamma   90.00
#
_symmetry.space_group_name_H-M   'P 1'
#
loop_
_entity.id
_entity.type
_entity.pdbx_description
1 polymer ?
#
loop_
_entity_poly.entity_id
_entity_poly.type
_entity_poly.pdbx_seq_one_letter_code
_entity_poly.pdbx_strand_id
1 'polypeptide(L)'
;MFRFETFGNERFWSDTLGLAEGLARLKITPNGLLAVGVQFDGDKVPSDFRRSDVGIGPYTDPRATRRLLDANAVIGLVARGERIGVTCALCHSRADDRIGDGVGRRLDGLPNTHLKVGALIAWGERSRAYLPFLNLVGLGRGPRVDPAADPRGEPSATARLERDVDAALRAWPAGQSDVVPDGVGNPTDIMPVFNLVDVGPYNRDGFFQEAADAHNHFFSVVLDPTTLVATDGTAFLSMGAPIAWEGTLRGAYDALLSAIDPAMTKPRVTAERSGALGFRVSGEDLGALNAYLARLLPPPTADADEQAIDAGRRVFRAAGCNECHLESPKTTGAIVPLGELAPGYAPKRGDRGKQHSSVTLDAIAFGGVLQDDPDMGYDDRLIVMNAEWRRGKKGYKVPQLLGVALTAPYLHDGSVPTLKALFSPDRGLRAPHPYYVVHPDERADLVAFLRAWDGRAYP
;
A
#
# COMPACT_ATOMS: atom_id res chain seq x y z
N MET A 1 -1.18 13.14 -14.80
CA MET A 1 -0.59 11.89 -14.29
C MET A 1 -1.16 11.46 -12.95
N PHE A 2 -0.66 11.97 -11.83
CA PHE A 2 -1.05 11.57 -10.47
C PHE A 2 -2.57 11.37 -10.25
N ARG A 3 -3.40 12.31 -10.74
CA ARG A 3 -4.86 12.30 -10.54
C ARG A 3 -5.65 11.48 -11.55
N PHE A 4 -5.24 11.52 -12.82
CA PHE A 4 -6.12 11.16 -13.94
C PHE A 4 -5.49 10.21 -14.95
N GLU A 5 -4.18 9.95 -14.88
CA GLU A 5 -3.54 9.03 -15.82
C GLU A 5 -3.62 7.61 -15.28
N THR A 6 -4.17 6.72 -16.11
CA THR A 6 -4.37 5.30 -15.80
C THR A 6 -3.34 4.43 -16.50
N PHE A 7 -2.59 4.96 -17.47
CA PHE A 7 -1.64 4.21 -18.29
C PHE A 7 -2.26 2.93 -18.88
N GLY A 8 -3.55 2.93 -19.23
CA GLY A 8 -4.22 1.75 -19.78
C GLY A 8 -4.64 0.70 -18.75
N ASN A 9 -4.38 0.90 -17.46
CA ASN A 9 -4.75 -0.07 -16.41
C ASN A 9 -6.27 -0.25 -16.28
N GLU A 10 -7.09 0.62 -16.88
CA GLU A 10 -8.54 0.41 -16.95
C GLU A 10 -8.90 -0.90 -17.65
N ARG A 11 -8.02 -1.43 -18.53
CA ARG A 11 -8.18 -2.75 -19.13
C ARG A 11 -7.97 -3.86 -18.10
N PHE A 12 -7.05 -3.70 -17.16
CA PHE A 12 -6.89 -4.64 -16.06
C PHE A 12 -8.06 -4.53 -15.06
N TRP A 13 -8.34 -3.33 -14.56
CA TRP A 13 -9.36 -3.11 -13.53
C TRP A 13 -10.78 -3.42 -14.02
N SER A 14 -11.11 -3.15 -15.28
CA SER A 14 -12.43 -3.50 -15.84
C SER A 14 -12.42 -4.86 -16.51
N ASP A 15 -11.61 -5.06 -17.55
CA ASP A 15 -11.74 -6.27 -18.37
C ASP A 15 -11.22 -7.52 -17.62
N THR A 16 -10.07 -7.43 -16.93
CA THR A 16 -9.50 -8.58 -16.20
C THR A 16 -10.18 -8.81 -14.85
N LEU A 17 -10.16 -7.82 -13.96
CA LEU A 17 -10.71 -7.91 -12.60
C LEU A 17 -12.25 -7.87 -12.58
N GLY A 18 -12.87 -7.15 -13.53
CA GLY A 18 -14.33 -7.02 -13.57
C GLY A 18 -14.88 -5.97 -12.61
N LEU A 19 -14.15 -4.88 -12.33
CA LEU A 19 -14.60 -3.86 -11.37
C LEU A 19 -15.89 -3.19 -11.82
N ALA A 20 -15.98 -2.76 -13.09
CA ALA A 20 -17.15 -2.04 -13.59
C ALA A 20 -18.42 -2.91 -13.52
N GLU A 21 -18.30 -4.17 -13.91
CA GLU A 21 -19.35 -5.20 -13.82
C GLU A 21 -19.71 -5.47 -12.35
N GLY A 22 -18.71 -5.57 -11.48
CA GLY A 22 -18.86 -5.75 -10.04
C GLY A 22 -19.63 -4.62 -9.38
N LEU A 23 -19.28 -3.37 -9.67
CA LEU A 23 -20.00 -2.20 -9.17
C LEU A 23 -21.47 -2.23 -9.62
N ALA A 24 -21.74 -2.62 -10.87
CA ALA A 24 -23.09 -2.73 -11.41
C ALA A 24 -23.88 -3.88 -10.76
N ARG A 25 -23.30 -5.08 -10.66
CA ARG A 25 -23.91 -6.27 -10.05
C ARG A 25 -24.24 -6.03 -8.58
N LEU A 26 -23.30 -5.48 -7.84
CA LEU A 26 -23.45 -5.18 -6.41
C LEU A 26 -24.28 -3.91 -6.16
N LYS A 27 -24.66 -3.18 -7.22
CA LYS A 27 -25.39 -1.92 -7.15
C LYS A 27 -24.70 -0.92 -6.20
N ILE A 28 -23.38 -0.77 -6.34
CA ILE A 28 -22.60 0.11 -5.48
C ILE A 28 -23.06 1.55 -5.68
N THR A 29 -23.46 2.17 -4.58
CA THR A 29 -23.89 3.57 -4.49
C THR A 29 -22.69 4.47 -4.15
N PRO A 30 -22.82 5.80 -4.29
CA PRO A 30 -21.81 6.71 -3.76
C PRO A 30 -21.53 6.51 -2.26
N ASN A 31 -22.55 6.23 -1.44
CA ASN A 31 -22.35 5.86 -0.04
C ASN A 31 -21.60 4.54 0.13
N GLY A 32 -21.79 3.58 -0.77
CA GLY A 32 -21.02 2.34 -0.81
C GLY A 32 -19.53 2.61 -1.02
N LEU A 33 -19.18 3.52 -1.94
CA LEU A 33 -17.80 3.97 -2.16
C LEU A 33 -17.21 4.64 -0.90
N LEU A 34 -17.96 5.57 -0.29
CA LEU A 34 -17.55 6.22 0.97
C LEU A 34 -17.33 5.20 2.11
N ALA A 35 -18.16 4.17 2.20
CA ALA A 35 -18.07 3.13 3.24
C ALA A 35 -16.81 2.25 3.14
N VAL A 36 -16.19 2.17 1.96
CA VAL A 36 -14.87 1.55 1.75
C VAL A 36 -13.73 2.58 1.71
N GLY A 37 -14.00 3.83 2.08
CA GLY A 37 -13.00 4.88 2.18
C GLY A 37 -12.56 5.49 0.84
N VAL A 38 -13.27 5.22 -0.26
CA VAL A 38 -13.11 6.01 -1.49
C VAL A 38 -13.73 7.37 -1.23
N GLN A 39 -13.02 8.44 -1.62
CA GLN A 39 -13.41 9.82 -1.31
C GLN A 39 -13.72 10.61 -2.59
N PHE A 40 -14.43 11.73 -2.44
CA PHE A 40 -14.89 12.56 -3.56
C PHE A 40 -14.30 13.97 -3.54
N ASP A 41 -13.88 14.43 -4.72
CA ASP A 41 -13.44 15.81 -4.98
C ASP A 41 -14.67 16.71 -5.08
N GLY A 42 -14.94 17.44 -4.02
CA GLY A 42 -16.07 18.35 -3.86
C GLY A 42 -16.14 19.45 -4.93
N ASP A 43 -15.02 19.82 -5.55
CA ASP A 43 -14.99 20.81 -6.64
C ASP A 43 -15.49 20.21 -7.97
N LYS A 44 -15.67 18.89 -8.04
CA LYS A 44 -16.13 18.13 -9.21
C LYS A 44 -17.47 17.44 -8.99
N VAL A 45 -17.94 17.36 -7.75
CA VAL A 45 -19.25 16.81 -7.41
C VAL A 45 -20.34 17.65 -8.10
N PRO A 46 -21.25 17.04 -8.89
CA PRO A 46 -22.34 17.77 -9.54
C PRO A 46 -23.26 18.48 -8.55
N SER A 47 -23.83 19.62 -8.93
CA SER A 47 -24.57 20.52 -8.02
C SER A 47 -25.83 19.93 -7.38
N ASP A 48 -26.37 18.83 -7.92
CA ASP A 48 -27.50 18.10 -7.35
C ASP A 48 -27.09 17.16 -6.20
N PHE A 49 -25.80 16.90 -6.00
CA PHE A 49 -25.28 16.20 -4.83
C PHE A 49 -24.97 17.21 -3.73
N ARG A 50 -25.93 17.47 -2.85
CA ARG A 50 -25.75 18.43 -1.76
C ARG A 50 -25.08 17.77 -0.56
N ARG A 51 -24.38 18.59 0.24
CA ARG A 51 -23.82 18.20 1.55
C ARG A 51 -24.83 17.48 2.44
N SER A 52 -26.05 18.00 2.52
CA SER A 52 -27.13 17.43 3.33
C SER A 52 -27.51 16.01 2.92
N ASP A 53 -27.09 15.59 1.73
CA ASP A 53 -27.57 14.37 1.11
C ASP A 53 -26.58 13.22 1.28
N VAL A 54 -25.41 13.42 1.89
CA VAL A 54 -24.53 12.31 2.28
C VAL A 54 -25.31 11.38 3.22
N GLY A 55 -25.42 10.10 2.86
CA GLY A 55 -26.28 9.14 3.54
C GLY A 55 -27.71 9.01 2.99
N ILE A 56 -28.19 9.93 2.14
CA ILE A 56 -29.55 9.92 1.54
C ILE A 56 -29.50 10.31 0.04
N GLY A 57 -30.66 10.53 -0.58
CA GLY A 57 -30.77 11.16 -1.90
C GLY A 57 -29.91 10.51 -2.99
N PRO A 58 -29.26 11.30 -3.87
CA PRO A 58 -28.40 10.77 -4.94
C PRO A 58 -27.27 9.88 -4.44
N TYR A 59 -26.80 10.04 -3.19
CA TYR A 59 -25.74 9.20 -2.63
C TYR A 59 -26.17 7.76 -2.34
N THR A 60 -27.48 7.50 -2.34
CA THR A 60 -28.08 6.16 -2.18
C THR A 60 -28.50 5.52 -3.50
N ASP A 61 -28.36 6.22 -4.63
CA ASP A 61 -28.71 5.69 -5.96
C ASP A 61 -27.47 5.08 -6.66
N PRO A 62 -27.47 3.78 -7.01
CA PRO A 62 -26.37 3.16 -7.75
C PRO A 62 -26.08 3.84 -9.11
N ARG A 63 -27.10 4.43 -9.75
CA ARG A 63 -26.93 5.14 -11.03
C ARG A 63 -26.12 6.42 -10.88
N ALA A 64 -26.12 7.00 -9.68
CA ALA A 64 -25.38 8.21 -9.36
C ALA A 64 -23.86 7.96 -9.30
N THR A 65 -23.42 6.73 -8.99
CA THR A 65 -22.01 6.34 -8.98
C THR A 65 -21.34 6.62 -10.32
N ARG A 66 -21.99 6.23 -11.43
CA ARG A 66 -21.46 6.48 -12.78
C ARG A 66 -21.33 7.97 -13.08
N ARG A 67 -22.33 8.77 -12.68
CA ARG A 67 -22.31 10.23 -12.86
C ARG A 67 -21.13 10.89 -12.15
N LEU A 68 -20.77 10.42 -10.96
CA LEU A 68 -19.59 10.91 -10.22
C LEU A 68 -18.27 10.50 -10.90
N LEU A 69 -18.18 9.28 -11.43
CA LEU A 69 -17.02 8.82 -12.20
C LEU A 69 -16.82 9.66 -13.47
N ASP A 70 -17.90 9.91 -14.23
CA ASP A 70 -17.87 10.72 -15.45
C ASP A 70 -17.50 12.19 -15.17
N ALA A 71 -17.90 12.71 -14.00
CA ALA A 71 -17.51 14.04 -13.55
C ALA A 71 -16.05 14.12 -13.04
N ASN A 72 -15.32 13.00 -12.98
CA ASN A 72 -14.04 12.86 -12.27
C ASN A 72 -14.12 13.34 -10.81
N ALA A 73 -15.28 13.14 -10.17
CA ALA A 73 -15.50 13.46 -8.77
C ALA A 73 -14.99 12.35 -7.84
N VAL A 74 -14.93 11.10 -8.30
CA VAL A 74 -14.38 10.00 -7.50
C VAL A 74 -12.85 10.08 -7.51
N ILE A 75 -12.24 10.33 -6.35
CA ILE A 75 -10.80 10.50 -6.23
C ILE A 75 -10.11 9.18 -6.58
N GLY A 76 -9.37 9.18 -7.69
CA GLY A 76 -8.51 8.08 -8.10
C GLY A 76 -9.18 6.94 -8.87
N LEU A 77 -10.50 6.91 -8.99
CA LEU A 77 -11.22 6.05 -9.93
C LEU A 77 -11.63 6.87 -11.14
N VAL A 78 -11.18 6.45 -12.32
CA VAL A 78 -11.28 7.27 -13.53
C VAL A 78 -11.98 6.51 -14.64
N ALA A 79 -13.07 7.09 -15.17
CA ALA A 79 -13.78 6.52 -16.30
C ALA A 79 -13.02 6.73 -17.63
N ARG A 80 -13.04 5.69 -18.47
CA ARG A 80 -12.50 5.63 -19.83
C ARG A 80 -13.50 4.91 -20.73
N GLY A 81 -14.51 5.64 -21.19
CA GLY A 81 -15.72 5.00 -21.74
C GLY A 81 -16.38 4.16 -20.65
N GLU A 82 -16.79 2.93 -20.96
CA GLU A 82 -17.39 2.02 -19.97
C GLU A 82 -16.40 1.48 -18.94
N ARG A 83 -15.09 1.59 -19.19
CA ARG A 83 -14.06 1.12 -18.28
C ARG A 83 -13.78 2.09 -17.14
N ILE A 84 -13.30 1.55 -16.04
CA ILE A 84 -12.80 2.24 -14.85
C ILE A 84 -11.34 1.82 -14.66
N GLY A 85 -10.45 2.81 -14.57
CA GLY A 85 -9.05 2.63 -14.17
C GLY A 85 -8.77 3.27 -12.82
N VAL A 86 -7.57 3.01 -12.30
CA VAL A 86 -7.10 3.49 -11.00
C VAL A 86 -5.88 4.38 -11.18
N THR A 87 -5.77 5.43 -10.36
CA THR A 87 -4.62 6.35 -10.34
C THR A 87 -4.01 6.46 -8.95
N CYS A 88 -2.83 7.06 -8.84
CA CYS A 88 -2.13 7.27 -7.57
C CYS A 88 -3.01 8.00 -6.54
N ALA A 89 -3.88 8.90 -7.00
CA ALA A 89 -4.75 9.68 -6.13
C ALA A 89 -5.72 8.83 -5.29
N LEU A 90 -6.05 7.60 -5.71
CA LEU A 90 -6.94 6.71 -4.94
C LEU A 90 -6.35 6.45 -3.54
N CYS A 91 -5.07 6.08 -3.51
CA CYS A 91 -4.34 5.78 -2.29
C CYS A 91 -3.67 7.02 -1.69
N HIS A 92 -3.24 7.98 -2.50
CA HIS A 92 -2.39 9.09 -2.06
C HIS A 92 -3.10 10.46 -2.10
N SER A 93 -4.42 10.51 -2.00
CA SER A 93 -5.14 11.76 -1.79
C SER A 93 -6.23 11.59 -0.75
N ARG A 94 -6.55 12.70 -0.08
CA ARG A 94 -7.72 12.78 0.80
C ARG A 94 -8.64 13.93 0.45
N ALA A 95 -9.92 13.82 0.74
CA ALA A 95 -10.80 14.97 0.90
C ALA A 95 -10.52 15.66 2.24
N ASP A 96 -10.72 16.98 2.31
CA ASP A 96 -10.65 17.76 3.55
C ASP A 96 -11.96 17.74 4.37
N ASP A 97 -12.91 16.88 3.99
CA ASP A 97 -14.20 16.65 4.64
C ASP A 97 -15.08 17.90 4.85
N ARG A 98 -14.76 19.03 4.18
CA ARG A 98 -15.47 20.30 4.34
C ARG A 98 -16.95 20.21 3.93
N ILE A 99 -17.26 19.30 3.00
CA ILE A 99 -18.62 19.07 2.48
C ILE A 99 -19.27 17.92 3.27
N GLY A 100 -18.53 16.88 3.61
CA GLY A 100 -19.00 15.77 4.45
C GLY A 100 -17.91 14.73 4.58
N ASP A 101 -18.13 13.71 5.39
CA ASP A 101 -17.14 12.64 5.59
C ASP A 101 -16.73 12.02 4.25
N GLY A 102 -15.45 12.17 3.87
CA GLY A 102 -14.91 11.71 2.60
C GLY A 102 -15.25 12.58 1.39
N VAL A 103 -15.83 13.78 1.57
CA VAL A 103 -16.22 14.71 0.50
C VAL A 103 -15.73 16.12 0.79
N GLY A 104 -14.93 16.67 -0.11
CA GLY A 104 -14.32 17.98 0.10
C GLY A 104 -13.26 18.30 -0.93
N ARG A 105 -12.45 19.34 -0.68
CA ARG A 105 -11.33 19.62 -1.58
C ARG A 105 -10.32 18.51 -1.47
N ARG A 106 -9.87 18.02 -2.62
CA ARG A 106 -8.80 17.03 -2.69
C ARG A 106 -7.46 17.63 -2.24
N LEU A 107 -6.81 16.92 -1.33
CA LEU A 107 -5.48 17.13 -0.78
C LEU A 107 -4.57 16.00 -1.26
N ASP A 108 -3.68 16.31 -2.20
CA ASP A 108 -2.79 15.34 -2.81
C ASP A 108 -1.56 15.09 -1.92
N GLY A 109 -1.00 13.88 -2.01
CA GLY A 109 0.21 13.45 -1.30
C GLY A 109 -0.06 12.82 0.07
N LEU A 110 -1.24 13.07 0.65
CA LEU A 110 -1.67 12.45 1.91
C LEU A 110 -2.12 11.00 1.68
N PRO A 111 -1.72 10.03 2.54
CA PRO A 111 -2.15 8.65 2.37
C PRO A 111 -3.61 8.49 2.77
N ASN A 112 -4.49 7.90 1.97
CA ASN A 112 -5.87 7.64 2.32
C ASN A 112 -5.98 6.50 3.34
N THR A 113 -5.95 6.83 4.64
CA THR A 113 -5.94 5.83 5.73
C THR A 113 -7.31 5.21 5.98
N HIS A 114 -8.37 5.68 5.30
CA HIS A 114 -9.71 5.11 5.37
C HIS A 114 -9.97 4.08 4.25
N LEU A 115 -9.17 4.10 3.18
CA LEU A 115 -9.35 3.24 2.02
C LEU A 115 -9.18 1.77 2.37
N LYS A 116 -10.21 0.97 2.12
CA LYS A 116 -10.16 -0.49 2.22
C LYS A 116 -9.81 -1.06 0.86
N VAL A 117 -8.52 -1.02 0.50
CA VAL A 117 -8.00 -1.42 -0.81
C VAL A 117 -8.47 -2.83 -1.18
N GLY A 118 -8.29 -3.80 -0.29
CA GLY A 118 -8.72 -5.18 -0.54
C GLY A 118 -10.24 -5.31 -0.73
N ALA A 119 -11.05 -4.56 0.02
CA ALA A 119 -12.50 -4.59 -0.15
C ALA A 119 -12.97 -4.04 -1.51
N LEU A 120 -12.28 -3.02 -2.03
CA LEU A 120 -12.52 -2.48 -3.38
C LEU A 120 -12.15 -3.49 -4.47
N ILE A 121 -11.00 -4.17 -4.33
CA ILE A 121 -10.57 -5.23 -5.25
C ILE A 121 -11.58 -6.40 -5.23
N ALA A 122 -12.05 -6.79 -4.05
CA ALA A 122 -13.05 -7.85 -3.83
C ALA A 122 -14.47 -7.47 -4.29
N TRP A 123 -14.67 -6.32 -4.94
CA TRP A 123 -15.89 -6.04 -5.68
C TRP A 123 -15.83 -6.46 -7.14
N GLY A 124 -14.64 -6.68 -7.69
CA GLY A 124 -14.50 -7.21 -9.04
C GLY A 124 -15.11 -8.61 -9.16
N GLU A 125 -15.62 -8.94 -10.36
CA GLU A 125 -16.14 -10.29 -10.65
C GLU A 125 -15.07 -11.38 -10.55
N ARG A 126 -13.79 -11.02 -10.70
CA ARG A 126 -12.65 -11.91 -10.84
C ARG A 126 -11.48 -11.43 -9.99
N SER A 127 -11.73 -11.25 -8.69
CA SER A 127 -10.77 -10.69 -7.73
C SER A 127 -9.53 -11.58 -7.57
N ARG A 128 -9.62 -12.88 -7.91
CA ARG A 128 -8.45 -13.79 -8.05
C ARG A 128 -7.37 -13.29 -9.01
N ALA A 129 -7.66 -12.29 -9.85
CA ALA A 129 -6.62 -11.60 -10.62
C ALA A 129 -5.55 -10.89 -9.74
N TYR A 130 -5.78 -10.72 -8.44
CA TYR A 130 -4.80 -10.19 -7.48
C TYR A 130 -4.05 -11.27 -6.68
N LEU A 131 -4.19 -12.56 -7.03
CA LEU A 131 -3.63 -13.71 -6.32
C LEU A 131 -2.17 -13.55 -5.83
N PRO A 132 -1.22 -13.00 -6.62
CA PRO A 132 0.18 -12.89 -6.19
C PRO A 132 0.44 -12.09 -4.91
N PHE A 133 -0.50 -11.22 -4.50
CA PHE A 133 -0.38 -10.38 -3.30
C PHE A 133 -1.06 -10.99 -2.07
N LEU A 134 -1.65 -12.19 -2.18
CA LEU A 134 -2.44 -12.77 -1.10
C LEU A 134 -1.60 -13.67 -0.19
N ASN A 135 -2.19 -14.07 0.93
CA ASN A 135 -1.57 -15.01 1.85
C ASN A 135 -1.63 -16.45 1.30
N LEU A 136 -0.65 -16.83 0.47
CA LEU A 136 -0.60 -18.15 -0.16
C LEU A 136 0.17 -19.16 0.69
N VAL A 137 1.12 -18.66 1.49
CA VAL A 137 2.01 -19.48 2.34
C VAL A 137 1.52 -19.62 3.78
N GLY A 138 0.44 -18.94 4.17
CA GLY A 138 -0.12 -18.98 5.52
C GLY A 138 0.63 -18.13 6.55
N LEU A 139 1.53 -17.25 6.09
CA LEU A 139 2.30 -16.35 6.95
C LEU A 139 1.73 -14.94 6.97
N GLY A 140 1.02 -14.48 5.95
CA GLY A 140 0.48 -13.12 5.95
C GLY A 140 -0.75 -12.91 6.82
N ARG A 141 -1.42 -11.79 6.52
CA ARG A 141 -2.67 -11.37 7.12
C ARG A 141 -3.85 -11.98 6.37
N GLY A 142 -4.84 -12.42 7.13
CA GLY A 142 -6.06 -13.01 6.58
C GLY A 142 -5.94 -14.50 6.27
N PRO A 143 -7.06 -15.13 5.83
CA PRO A 143 -7.10 -16.54 5.48
C PRO A 143 -6.06 -16.91 4.42
N ARG A 144 -5.50 -18.12 4.54
CA ARG A 144 -4.65 -18.70 3.50
C ARG A 144 -5.51 -18.99 2.26
N VAL A 145 -5.00 -18.62 1.08
CA VAL A 145 -5.62 -18.97 -0.20
C VAL A 145 -4.80 -20.08 -0.86
N ASP A 146 -5.47 -21.17 -1.24
CA ASP A 146 -4.84 -22.28 -1.97
C ASP A 146 -5.10 -22.11 -3.48
N PRO A 147 -4.10 -21.70 -4.29
CA PRO A 147 -4.28 -21.56 -5.72
C PRO A 147 -4.49 -22.91 -6.43
N ALA A 148 -4.13 -24.03 -5.81
CA ALA A 148 -4.37 -25.37 -6.35
C ALA A 148 -5.83 -25.84 -6.13
N ALA A 149 -6.68 -25.06 -5.45
CA ALA A 149 -8.08 -25.38 -5.23
C ALA A 149 -8.92 -25.42 -6.53
N ASP A 150 -8.43 -24.81 -7.61
CA ASP A 150 -9.05 -24.86 -8.94
C ASP A 150 -8.07 -25.32 -10.04
N PRO A 151 -7.67 -26.59 -10.05
CA PRO A 151 -6.61 -27.04 -10.92
C PRO A 151 -7.05 -27.27 -12.38
N ARG A 152 -8.32 -27.04 -12.71
CA ARG A 152 -8.87 -27.32 -14.04
C ARG A 152 -9.81 -26.24 -14.55
N GLY A 153 -9.97 -25.13 -13.82
CA GLY A 153 -10.94 -24.09 -14.16
C GLY A 153 -12.38 -24.55 -14.04
N GLU A 154 -12.67 -25.48 -13.12
CA GLU A 154 -14.01 -26.03 -12.95
C GLU A 154 -14.94 -24.99 -12.31
N PRO A 155 -16.15 -24.72 -12.82
CA PRO A 155 -16.98 -23.60 -12.35
C PRO A 155 -17.20 -23.55 -10.84
N SER A 156 -17.41 -24.71 -10.20
CA SER A 156 -17.61 -24.78 -8.74
C SER A 156 -16.33 -24.52 -7.94
N ALA A 157 -15.17 -24.91 -8.50
CA ALA A 157 -13.86 -24.71 -7.90
C ALA A 157 -13.42 -23.26 -8.07
N THR A 158 -13.57 -22.69 -9.27
CA THR A 158 -13.43 -21.26 -9.54
C THR A 158 -14.25 -20.44 -8.54
N ALA A 159 -15.54 -20.75 -8.36
CA ALA A 159 -16.39 -20.00 -7.45
C ALA A 159 -15.97 -20.14 -5.96
N ARG A 160 -15.34 -21.25 -5.56
CA ARG A 160 -14.75 -21.40 -4.22
C ARG A 160 -13.51 -20.52 -4.09
N LEU A 161 -12.60 -20.60 -5.05
CA LEU A 161 -11.37 -19.80 -5.06
C LEU A 161 -11.67 -18.30 -5.02
N GLU A 162 -12.63 -17.80 -5.80
CA GLU A 162 -13.02 -16.38 -5.74
C GLU A 162 -13.51 -15.97 -4.34
N ARG A 163 -14.27 -16.83 -3.64
CA ARG A 163 -14.70 -16.52 -2.27
C ARG A 163 -13.55 -16.50 -1.27
N ASP A 164 -12.61 -17.42 -1.41
CA ASP A 164 -11.43 -17.49 -0.54
C ASP A 164 -10.53 -16.26 -0.76
N VAL A 165 -10.37 -15.85 -2.03
CA VAL A 165 -9.68 -14.60 -2.40
C VAL A 165 -10.39 -13.37 -1.83
N ASP A 166 -11.70 -13.26 -2.02
CA ASP A 166 -12.48 -12.14 -1.47
C ASP A 166 -12.35 -12.04 0.05
N ALA A 167 -12.34 -13.18 0.76
CA ALA A 167 -12.15 -13.22 2.20
C ALA A 167 -10.74 -12.78 2.61
N ALA A 168 -9.70 -13.21 1.88
CA ALA A 168 -8.32 -12.78 2.11
C ALA A 168 -8.14 -11.27 1.89
N LEU A 169 -8.66 -10.74 0.77
CA LEU A 169 -8.63 -9.31 0.45
C LEU A 169 -9.37 -8.47 1.49
N ARG A 170 -10.55 -8.89 1.96
CA ARG A 170 -11.33 -8.16 2.97
C ARG A 170 -10.68 -8.17 4.36
N ALA A 171 -9.71 -9.05 4.62
CA ALA A 171 -8.95 -9.06 5.87
C ALA A 171 -7.85 -7.98 5.91
N TRP A 172 -7.55 -7.35 4.77
CA TRP A 172 -6.64 -6.21 4.73
C TRP A 172 -7.26 -5.02 5.47
N PRO A 173 -6.53 -4.40 6.41
CA PRO A 173 -7.05 -3.29 7.17
C PRO A 173 -7.13 -2.01 6.31
N ALA A 174 -7.96 -1.08 6.75
CA ALA A 174 -8.09 0.22 6.10
C ALA A 174 -6.74 0.97 6.11
N GLY A 175 -6.46 1.68 5.01
CA GLY A 175 -5.22 2.42 4.85
C GLY A 175 -4.01 1.55 4.52
N GLN A 176 -4.20 0.27 4.19
CA GLN A 176 -3.12 -0.64 3.85
C GLN A 176 -3.33 -1.34 2.51
N SER A 177 -2.21 -1.68 1.88
CA SER A 177 -2.14 -2.48 0.66
C SER A 177 -0.88 -3.32 0.66
N ASP A 178 -0.95 -4.53 0.12
CA ASP A 178 0.25 -5.27 -0.23
C ASP A 178 0.77 -4.75 -1.56
N VAL A 179 2.07 -4.46 -1.59
CA VAL A 179 2.76 -3.88 -2.74
C VAL A 179 3.82 -4.82 -3.29
N VAL A 180 4.01 -5.99 -2.68
CA VAL A 180 5.00 -6.99 -3.08
C VAL A 180 4.27 -8.28 -3.45
N PRO A 181 4.25 -8.70 -4.72
CA PRO A 181 3.51 -9.89 -5.13
C PRO A 181 4.34 -11.16 -4.87
N ASP A 182 4.61 -11.44 -3.60
CA ASP A 182 5.44 -12.57 -3.13
C ASP A 182 4.63 -13.71 -2.52
N GLY A 183 3.30 -13.61 -2.49
CA GLY A 183 2.40 -14.61 -1.91
C GLY A 183 2.46 -14.71 -0.38
N VAL A 184 3.10 -13.76 0.31
CA VAL A 184 3.07 -13.67 1.77
C VAL A 184 1.74 -13.06 2.22
N GLY A 185 1.27 -11.99 1.59
CA GLY A 185 0.03 -11.31 1.98
C GLY A 185 0.21 -10.41 3.21
N ASN A 186 1.17 -9.51 3.16
CA ASN A 186 1.65 -8.66 4.24
C ASN A 186 1.40 -7.17 3.92
N PRO A 187 0.12 -6.72 3.86
CA PRO A 187 -0.22 -5.36 3.48
C PRO A 187 0.38 -4.31 4.42
N THR A 188 1.03 -3.27 3.89
CA THR A 188 1.58 -2.19 4.71
C THR A 188 0.77 -0.92 4.57
N ASP A 189 0.95 0.00 5.51
CA ASP A 189 0.38 1.33 5.44
C ASP A 189 0.68 2.04 4.12
N ILE A 190 -0.35 2.67 3.57
CA ILE A 190 -0.17 3.57 2.44
C ILE A 190 0.69 4.73 2.92
N MET A 191 1.84 4.92 2.30
CA MET A 191 2.80 5.95 2.72
C MET A 191 2.40 7.34 2.19
N PRO A 192 2.77 8.41 2.93
CA PRO A 192 2.72 9.76 2.37
C PRO A 192 3.71 9.92 1.21
N VAL A 193 3.30 10.65 0.17
CA VAL A 193 4.11 10.91 -1.04
C VAL A 193 4.26 12.41 -1.33
N PHE A 194 3.99 13.27 -0.35
CA PHE A 194 4.37 14.68 -0.42
C PHE A 194 5.84 14.89 -0.04
N ASN A 195 6.39 16.02 -0.46
CA ASN A 195 7.80 16.40 -0.26
C ASN A 195 8.76 15.26 -0.62
N LEU A 196 8.44 14.53 -1.69
CA LEU A 196 9.25 13.40 -2.15
C LEU A 196 10.51 13.94 -2.84
N VAL A 197 11.47 14.36 -2.02
CA VAL A 197 12.82 14.75 -2.43
C VAL A 197 13.69 13.50 -2.58
N ASP A 198 14.74 13.58 -3.41
CA ASP A 198 15.65 12.45 -3.71
C ASP A 198 16.50 12.01 -2.51
N VAL A 199 15.85 11.39 -1.52
CA VAL A 199 16.46 10.76 -0.33
C VAL A 199 16.08 9.29 -0.31
N GLY A 200 16.56 8.58 -1.34
CA GLY A 200 16.47 7.13 -1.43
C GLY A 200 17.09 6.44 -0.20
N PRO A 201 16.83 5.14 0.00
CA PRO A 201 16.02 4.27 -0.84
C PRO A 201 14.51 4.53 -0.68
N TYR A 202 13.66 3.86 -1.45
CA TYR A 202 12.19 4.01 -1.43
C TYR A 202 11.52 2.67 -1.11
N ASN A 203 10.25 2.73 -0.73
CA ASN A 203 9.50 1.67 -0.02
C ASN A 203 9.92 1.50 1.46
N ARG A 204 9.09 0.80 2.25
CA ARG A 204 9.30 0.57 3.70
C ARG A 204 10.63 -0.11 4.01
N ASP A 205 11.00 -1.07 3.17
CA ASP A 205 12.18 -1.94 3.25
C ASP A 205 13.41 -1.40 2.50
N GLY A 206 13.28 -0.24 1.85
CA GLY A 206 14.32 0.34 1.02
C GLY A 206 14.65 -0.44 -0.26
N PHE A 207 13.70 -1.20 -0.80
CA PHE A 207 13.90 -2.02 -1.98
C PHE A 207 14.39 -1.21 -3.19
N PHE A 208 13.79 -0.05 -3.46
CA PHE A 208 14.12 0.79 -4.63
C PHE A 208 15.19 1.84 -4.30
N GLN A 209 16.15 2.10 -5.18
CA GLN A 209 17.09 3.23 -5.00
C GLN A 209 16.53 4.55 -5.52
N GLU A 210 15.77 4.47 -6.61
CA GLU A 210 15.28 5.64 -7.35
C GLU A 210 13.76 5.77 -7.19
N ALA A 211 13.26 6.99 -7.04
CA ALA A 211 11.82 7.26 -6.93
C ALA A 211 11.08 6.79 -8.18
N ALA A 212 11.70 7.00 -9.34
CA ALA A 212 11.13 6.61 -10.62
C ALA A 212 10.94 5.08 -10.73
N ASP A 213 11.82 4.27 -10.14
CA ASP A 213 11.68 2.81 -10.14
C ASP A 213 10.59 2.36 -9.17
N ALA A 214 10.49 2.99 -8.00
CA ALA A 214 9.41 2.74 -7.07
C ALA A 214 8.05 3.09 -7.70
N HIS A 215 7.89 4.28 -8.27
CA HIS A 215 6.64 4.67 -8.92
C HIS A 215 6.32 3.82 -10.14
N ASN A 216 7.33 3.42 -10.92
CA ASN A 216 7.13 2.51 -12.02
C ASN A 216 6.55 1.18 -11.55
N HIS A 217 7.08 0.59 -10.47
CA HIS A 217 6.55 -0.62 -9.85
C HIS A 217 5.06 -0.49 -9.49
N PHE A 218 4.64 0.65 -8.95
CA PHE A 218 3.22 0.85 -8.65
C PHE A 218 2.35 0.83 -9.92
N PHE A 219 2.76 1.51 -10.99
CA PHE A 219 1.99 1.51 -12.24
C PHE A 219 2.01 0.17 -12.96
N SER A 220 3.18 -0.44 -13.07
CA SER A 220 3.38 -1.61 -13.92
C SER A 220 3.17 -2.93 -13.18
N VAL A 221 3.18 -2.97 -11.85
CA VAL A 221 3.02 -4.22 -11.08
C VAL A 221 1.84 -4.15 -10.12
N VAL A 222 1.76 -3.14 -9.26
CA VAL A 222 0.71 -3.08 -8.22
C VAL A 222 -0.67 -2.76 -8.81
N LEU A 223 -0.74 -1.82 -9.75
CA LEU A 223 -1.99 -1.43 -10.42
C LEU A 223 -2.32 -2.27 -11.66
N ASP A 224 -1.36 -3.06 -12.15
CA ASP A 224 -1.55 -4.06 -13.20
C ASP A 224 -0.58 -5.24 -13.05
N PRO A 225 -0.93 -6.26 -12.24
CA PRO A 225 -0.07 -7.42 -12.06
C PRO A 225 0.08 -8.30 -13.30
N THR A 226 -0.62 -8.04 -14.41
CA THR A 226 -0.46 -8.87 -15.63
C THR A 226 0.94 -8.80 -16.23
N THR A 227 1.74 -7.78 -15.89
CA THR A 227 3.16 -7.71 -16.23
C THR A 227 3.97 -8.88 -15.70
N LEU A 228 3.58 -9.45 -14.55
CA LEU A 228 4.30 -10.53 -13.88
C LEU A 228 4.40 -11.79 -14.77
N VAL A 229 3.43 -12.01 -15.66
CA VAL A 229 3.37 -13.18 -16.54
C VAL A 229 3.68 -12.85 -18.00
N ALA A 230 3.87 -11.57 -18.35
CA ALA A 230 4.33 -11.19 -19.69
C ALA A 230 5.68 -11.85 -20.01
N THR A 231 5.97 -12.06 -21.30
CA THR A 231 7.11 -12.86 -21.81
C THR A 231 8.46 -12.45 -21.20
N ASP A 232 8.60 -11.18 -20.83
CA ASP A 232 9.81 -10.58 -20.24
C ASP A 232 9.67 -10.13 -18.78
N GLY A 233 8.49 -10.33 -18.17
CA GLY A 233 8.25 -10.12 -16.72
C GLY A 233 8.89 -11.20 -15.83
N THR A 234 9.50 -12.20 -16.45
CA THR A 234 10.21 -13.32 -15.83
C THR A 234 11.29 -12.88 -14.85
N ALA A 235 11.94 -11.73 -15.06
CA ALA A 235 12.97 -11.23 -14.15
C ALA A 235 12.42 -10.90 -12.75
N PHE A 236 11.21 -10.34 -12.65
CA PHE A 236 10.62 -9.95 -11.36
C PHE A 236 10.12 -11.15 -10.56
N LEU A 237 9.40 -12.09 -11.20
CA LEU A 237 8.94 -13.31 -10.51
C LEU A 237 10.04 -14.36 -10.29
N SER A 238 11.16 -14.29 -11.01
CA SER A 238 12.37 -15.09 -10.67
C SER A 238 13.06 -14.59 -9.39
N MET A 239 12.65 -13.42 -8.87
CA MET A 239 13.03 -12.89 -7.55
C MET A 239 11.96 -13.15 -6.47
N GLY A 240 10.79 -13.67 -6.83
CA GLY A 240 9.66 -13.94 -5.92
C GLY A 240 9.45 -15.43 -5.62
N ALA A 241 8.51 -15.71 -4.70
CA ALA A 241 8.23 -17.05 -4.18
C ALA A 241 7.89 -18.10 -5.26
N PRO A 242 8.49 -19.29 -5.23
CA PRO A 242 8.08 -20.40 -6.09
C PRO A 242 6.88 -21.12 -5.47
N ILE A 243 5.66 -20.75 -5.88
CA ILE A 243 4.43 -21.46 -5.50
C ILE A 243 4.12 -22.55 -6.53
N ALA A 244 3.90 -23.80 -6.11
CA ALA A 244 3.69 -24.89 -7.06
C ALA A 244 2.22 -24.97 -7.53
N TRP A 245 1.97 -24.35 -8.68
CA TRP A 245 1.03 -24.83 -9.68
C TRP A 245 1.70 -24.54 -11.03
N GLU A 246 1.98 -25.58 -11.83
CA GLU A 246 2.97 -25.55 -12.94
C GLU A 246 4.41 -25.16 -12.53
N GLY A 247 4.78 -25.34 -11.26
CA GLY A 247 6.17 -25.25 -10.79
C GLY A 247 6.68 -23.86 -10.38
N THR A 248 5.91 -22.78 -10.51
CA THR A 248 6.21 -21.42 -9.97
C THR A 248 4.92 -20.59 -9.77
N LEU A 249 4.92 -19.57 -8.88
CA LEU A 249 3.77 -18.64 -8.70
C LEU A 249 3.34 -18.03 -10.03
N ARG A 250 4.32 -17.80 -10.91
CA ARG A 250 4.12 -17.34 -12.28
C ARG A 250 3.22 -18.27 -13.08
N GLY A 251 3.48 -19.57 -13.08
CA GLY A 251 2.69 -20.55 -13.85
C GLY A 251 1.25 -20.60 -13.37
N ALA A 252 1.08 -20.67 -12.04
CA ALA A 252 -0.24 -20.63 -11.40
C ALA A 252 -1.03 -19.39 -11.82
N TYR A 253 -0.39 -18.23 -11.78
CA TYR A 253 -1.02 -16.96 -12.10
C TYR A 253 -1.27 -16.80 -13.61
N ASP A 254 -0.38 -17.30 -14.47
CA ASP A 254 -0.55 -17.25 -15.93
C ASP A 254 -1.73 -18.14 -16.38
N ALA A 255 -1.83 -19.34 -15.82
CA ALA A 255 -2.97 -20.25 -16.04
C ALA A 255 -4.28 -19.60 -15.60
N LEU A 256 -4.30 -18.96 -14.42
CA LEU A 256 -5.45 -18.23 -13.90
C LEU A 256 -5.87 -17.08 -14.83
N LEU A 257 -4.92 -16.24 -15.27
CA LEU A 257 -5.21 -15.14 -16.18
C LEU A 257 -5.70 -15.63 -17.54
N SER A 258 -5.14 -16.74 -18.03
CA SER A 258 -5.57 -17.36 -19.28
C SER A 258 -6.97 -17.98 -19.18
N ALA A 259 -7.37 -18.45 -18.00
CA ALA A 259 -8.75 -18.89 -17.74
C ALA A 259 -9.75 -17.72 -17.67
N ILE A 260 -9.29 -16.51 -17.27
CA ILE A 260 -10.10 -15.29 -17.30
C ILE A 260 -10.30 -14.79 -18.74
N ASP A 261 -9.21 -14.66 -19.49
CA ASP A 261 -9.24 -14.20 -20.88
C ASP A 261 -8.06 -14.82 -21.66
N PRO A 262 -8.30 -15.87 -22.47
CA PRO A 262 -7.26 -16.52 -23.27
C PRO A 262 -6.64 -15.60 -24.33
N ALA A 263 -7.37 -14.57 -24.77
CA ALA A 263 -6.93 -13.62 -25.80
C ALA A 263 -6.28 -12.37 -25.19
N MET A 264 -6.07 -12.34 -23.86
CA MET A 264 -5.51 -11.22 -23.14
C MET A 264 -4.14 -10.81 -23.69
N THR A 265 -4.01 -9.54 -24.07
CA THR A 265 -2.69 -8.93 -24.25
C THR A 265 -2.05 -8.66 -22.88
N LYS A 266 -0.81 -9.12 -22.71
CA LYS A 266 -0.04 -9.03 -21.47
C LYS A 266 1.25 -8.23 -21.74
N PRO A 267 1.53 -7.13 -21.02
CA PRO A 267 0.69 -6.55 -19.97
C PRO A 267 -0.49 -5.74 -20.50
N ARG A 268 -1.46 -5.45 -19.62
CA ARG A 268 -2.60 -4.57 -19.95
C ARG A 268 -2.22 -3.10 -19.86
N VAL A 269 -1.24 -2.70 -19.05
CA VAL A 269 -0.72 -1.33 -18.93
C VAL A 269 0.06 -0.95 -20.19
N THR A 270 -0.04 0.31 -20.58
CA THR A 270 0.77 0.92 -21.63
C THR A 270 2.14 1.26 -21.06
N ALA A 271 3.12 0.41 -21.33
CA ALA A 271 4.50 0.56 -20.90
C ALA A 271 5.45 0.02 -21.98
N GLU A 272 6.66 0.57 -22.05
CA GLU A 272 7.72 0.11 -22.94
C GLU A 272 8.56 -0.96 -22.24
N ARG A 273 9.17 -1.85 -23.03
CA ARG A 273 10.14 -2.82 -22.51
C ARG A 273 11.40 -2.07 -22.08
N SER A 274 11.64 -1.96 -20.79
CA SER A 274 12.79 -1.24 -20.24
C SER A 274 12.94 -1.45 -18.73
N GLY A 275 14.17 -1.33 -18.23
CA GLY A 275 14.49 -1.37 -16.81
C GLY A 275 14.57 -2.77 -16.19
N ALA A 276 14.98 -2.82 -14.92
CA ALA A 276 15.18 -4.07 -14.18
C ALA A 276 13.89 -4.86 -13.89
N LEU A 277 12.72 -4.21 -14.01
CA LEU A 277 11.39 -4.79 -13.79
C LEU A 277 10.71 -5.26 -15.10
N GLY A 278 11.43 -5.20 -16.23
CA GLY A 278 10.96 -5.64 -17.56
C GLY A 278 10.11 -4.62 -18.32
N PHE A 279 9.19 -3.93 -17.64
CA PHE A 279 8.31 -2.91 -18.22
C PHE A 279 8.41 -1.57 -17.50
N ARG A 280 8.41 -0.49 -18.27
CA ARG A 280 8.49 0.88 -17.77
C ARG A 280 7.51 1.82 -18.46
N VAL A 281 6.77 2.60 -17.68
CA VAL A 281 6.09 3.81 -18.21
C VAL A 281 7.14 4.85 -18.62
N SER A 282 6.76 5.85 -19.41
CA SER A 282 7.75 6.77 -20.01
C SER A 282 8.59 7.48 -18.95
N GLY A 283 9.87 7.72 -19.25
CA GLY A 283 10.78 8.43 -18.35
C GLY A 283 10.37 9.89 -18.12
N GLU A 284 9.81 10.54 -19.15
CA GLU A 284 9.22 11.88 -19.06
C GLU A 284 8.07 11.87 -18.05
N ASP A 285 7.21 10.85 -18.12
CA ASP A 285 6.09 10.76 -17.20
C ASP A 285 6.58 10.58 -15.74
N LEU A 286 7.47 9.62 -15.50
CA LEU A 286 8.02 9.42 -14.15
C LEU A 286 8.71 10.69 -13.61
N GLY A 287 9.41 11.42 -14.47
CA GLY A 287 10.00 12.72 -14.12
C GLY A 287 8.96 13.76 -13.73
N ALA A 288 7.88 13.89 -14.49
CA ALA A 288 6.80 14.83 -14.20
C ALA A 288 6.02 14.46 -12.92
N LEU A 289 5.81 13.16 -12.65
CA LEU A 289 5.26 12.70 -11.38
C LEU A 289 6.16 13.08 -10.20
N ASN A 290 7.45 12.76 -10.27
CA ASN A 290 8.40 13.07 -9.20
C ASN A 290 8.46 14.57 -8.94
N ALA A 291 8.51 15.39 -9.99
CA ALA A 291 8.51 16.85 -9.88
C ALA A 291 7.21 17.39 -9.27
N TYR A 292 6.08 16.73 -9.50
CA TYR A 292 4.81 17.08 -8.86
C TYR A 292 4.83 16.74 -7.37
N LEU A 293 5.18 15.50 -7.02
CA LEU A 293 5.21 15.00 -5.64
C LEU A 293 6.23 15.75 -4.76
N ALA A 294 7.38 16.13 -5.31
CA ALA A 294 8.39 16.92 -4.63
C ALA A 294 7.90 18.32 -4.21
N ARG A 295 6.85 18.85 -4.86
CA ARG A 295 6.28 20.18 -4.56
C ARG A 295 5.07 20.12 -3.62
N LEU A 296 4.55 18.94 -3.35
CA LEU A 296 3.44 18.78 -2.42
C LEU A 296 3.94 18.98 -0.99
N LEU A 297 3.14 19.66 -0.18
CA LEU A 297 3.34 19.82 1.25
C LEU A 297 2.06 19.37 1.96
N PRO A 298 2.16 18.80 3.16
CA PRO A 298 0.98 18.54 3.95
C PRO A 298 0.28 19.87 4.29
N PRO A 299 -1.06 19.87 4.45
CA PRO A 299 -1.74 21.04 4.97
C PRO A 299 -1.18 21.39 6.38
N PRO A 300 -1.14 22.67 6.75
CA PRO A 300 -0.80 23.07 8.11
C PRO A 300 -1.71 22.35 9.11
N THR A 301 -1.12 21.88 10.20
CA THR A 301 -1.87 21.43 11.37
C THR A 301 -2.24 22.64 12.24
N ALA A 302 -3.20 22.46 13.15
CA ALA A 302 -3.74 23.55 13.97
C ALA A 302 -2.65 24.34 14.73
N ASP A 303 -2.94 25.61 15.02
CA ASP A 303 -2.09 26.47 15.84
C ASP A 303 -1.74 25.76 17.15
N ALA A 304 -0.44 25.58 17.38
CA ALA A 304 0.07 24.91 18.55
C ALA A 304 0.84 25.91 19.42
N ASP A 305 0.73 25.75 20.74
CA ASP A 305 1.43 26.55 21.72
C ASP A 305 2.95 26.43 21.53
N GLU A 306 3.61 27.54 21.21
CA GLU A 306 5.05 27.62 20.97
C GLU A 306 5.86 27.07 22.15
N GLN A 307 5.40 27.29 23.38
CA GLN A 307 6.09 26.78 24.57
C GLN A 307 6.07 25.25 24.63
N ALA A 308 4.93 24.64 24.29
CA ALA A 308 4.77 23.20 24.24
C ALA A 308 5.58 22.57 23.09
N ILE A 309 5.65 23.25 21.93
CA ILE A 309 6.49 22.83 20.79
C ILE A 309 7.96 22.81 21.20
N ASP A 310 8.45 23.87 21.83
CA ASP A 310 9.85 23.97 22.26
C ASP A 310 10.20 22.95 23.36
N ALA A 311 9.29 22.74 24.31
CA ALA A 311 9.44 21.69 25.31
C ALA A 311 9.50 20.31 24.64
N GLY A 312 8.59 20.02 23.70
CA GLY A 312 8.55 18.76 22.98
C GLY A 312 9.78 18.52 22.12
N ARG A 313 10.34 19.56 21.49
CA ARG A 313 11.60 19.48 20.74
C ARG A 313 12.77 19.10 21.65
N ARG A 314 12.83 19.65 22.88
CA ARG A 314 13.85 19.24 23.87
C ARG A 314 13.69 17.78 24.26
N VAL A 315 12.46 17.32 24.48
CA VAL A 315 12.18 15.89 24.76
C VAL A 315 12.59 15.01 23.58
N PHE A 316 12.28 15.40 22.34
CA PHE A 316 12.67 14.67 21.13
C PHE A 316 14.19 14.44 21.05
N ARG A 317 14.99 15.49 21.33
CA ARG A 317 16.45 15.39 21.35
C ARG A 317 16.96 14.57 22.54
N ALA A 318 16.42 14.81 23.73
CA ALA A 318 16.84 14.12 24.95
C ALA A 318 16.54 12.62 24.92
N ALA A 319 15.46 12.21 24.23
CA ALA A 319 15.08 10.82 24.02
C ALA A 319 15.86 10.14 22.87
N GLY A 320 16.81 10.84 22.23
CA GLY A 320 17.61 10.29 21.12
C GLY A 320 16.84 10.11 19.81
N CYS A 321 15.62 10.63 19.69
CA CYS A 321 14.83 10.48 18.46
C CYS A 321 15.54 11.07 17.23
N ASN A 322 16.36 12.11 17.45
CA ASN A 322 17.15 12.79 16.44
C ASN A 322 18.35 11.99 15.89
N GLU A 323 18.68 10.85 16.49
CA GLU A 323 19.74 9.96 15.98
C GLU A 323 19.33 9.30 14.66
N CYS A 324 18.03 9.02 14.50
CA CYS A 324 17.46 8.47 13.28
C CYS A 324 16.60 9.48 12.52
N HIS A 325 15.73 10.22 13.23
CA HIS A 325 14.76 11.13 12.63
C HIS A 325 15.28 12.58 12.62
N LEU A 326 15.47 13.14 11.43
CA LEU A 326 15.91 14.53 11.32
C LEU A 326 14.82 15.51 11.76
N GLU A 327 15.23 16.58 12.43
CA GLU A 327 14.47 17.83 12.53
C GLU A 327 14.55 18.59 11.19
N SER A 328 14.19 17.91 10.11
CA SER A 328 14.19 18.42 8.73
C SER A 328 12.90 17.97 8.03
N PRO A 329 12.41 18.73 7.02
CA PRO A 329 11.38 18.23 6.12
C PRO A 329 11.78 16.92 5.42
N LYS A 330 13.08 16.61 5.35
CA LYS A 330 13.65 15.43 4.69
C LYS A 330 13.97 14.33 5.69
N THR A 331 13.89 13.08 5.25
CA THR A 331 14.45 11.93 5.98
C THR A 331 15.95 11.76 5.67
N THR A 332 16.67 11.01 6.52
CA THR A 332 18.06 10.60 6.30
C THR A 332 18.23 9.69 5.09
N GLY A 333 17.17 8.96 4.70
CA GLY A 333 17.29 7.84 3.76
C GLY A 333 18.00 6.63 4.36
N ALA A 334 18.28 6.62 5.67
CA ALA A 334 18.94 5.49 6.31
C ALA A 334 18.00 4.29 6.44
N ILE A 335 18.56 3.09 6.28
CA ILE A 335 17.92 1.84 6.72
C ILE A 335 18.41 1.54 8.12
N VAL A 336 17.48 1.49 9.08
CA VAL A 336 17.75 1.06 10.45
C VAL A 336 17.58 -0.46 10.53
N PRO A 337 18.60 -1.20 11.00
CA PRO A 337 18.53 -2.65 11.12
C PRO A 337 17.36 -3.13 11.97
N LEU A 338 16.77 -4.26 11.60
CA LEU A 338 15.63 -4.81 12.36
C LEU A 338 15.99 -5.14 13.82
N GLY A 339 17.22 -5.60 14.08
CA GLY A 339 17.70 -5.86 15.45
C GLY A 339 17.79 -4.63 16.36
N GLU A 340 17.78 -3.43 15.77
CA GLU A 340 17.74 -2.16 16.51
C GLU A 340 16.29 -1.69 16.73
N LEU A 341 15.41 -1.96 15.77
CA LEU A 341 14.00 -1.55 15.82
C LEU A 341 13.10 -2.52 16.59
N ALA A 342 13.49 -3.79 16.71
CA ALA A 342 12.67 -4.83 17.30
C ALA A 342 13.48 -5.63 18.34
N PRO A 343 13.32 -5.30 19.63
CA PRO A 343 14.02 -6.02 20.69
C PRO A 343 13.65 -7.49 20.70
N GLY A 344 14.67 -8.35 20.66
CA GLY A 344 14.48 -9.80 20.60
C GLY A 344 14.54 -10.38 19.20
N TYR A 345 14.70 -9.57 18.15
CA TYR A 345 14.96 -10.06 16.80
C TYR A 345 16.19 -10.98 16.78
N ALA A 346 15.95 -12.27 16.60
CA ALA A 346 16.97 -13.32 16.67
C ALA A 346 16.71 -14.34 15.56
N PRO A 347 16.86 -13.92 14.29
CA PRO A 347 16.48 -14.73 13.14
C PRO A 347 17.20 -16.07 13.14
N LYS A 348 16.44 -17.16 13.05
CA LYS A 348 17.02 -18.49 12.82
C LYS A 348 17.48 -18.55 11.36
N ARG A 349 18.78 -18.79 11.14
CA ARG A 349 19.28 -19.07 9.78
C ARG A 349 18.58 -20.32 9.26
N GLY A 350 17.86 -20.20 8.14
CA GLY A 350 17.38 -21.35 7.40
C GLY A 350 18.54 -22.29 7.03
N ASP A 351 18.33 -23.60 7.22
CA ASP A 351 19.33 -24.62 6.98
C ASP A 351 19.56 -24.75 5.47
N ARG A 352 20.65 -24.17 4.94
CA ARG A 352 20.98 -24.18 3.49
C ARG A 352 21.32 -25.58 2.93
N GLY A 353 21.11 -26.65 3.69
CA GLY A 353 21.92 -27.88 3.57
C GLY A 353 21.21 -29.21 3.35
N LYS A 354 19.87 -29.30 3.32
CA LYS A 354 19.20 -30.60 3.11
C LYS A 354 18.26 -30.55 1.92
N GLN A 355 18.71 -31.11 0.80
CA GLN A 355 17.82 -31.64 -0.22
C GLN A 355 17.02 -32.77 0.42
N HIS A 356 15.86 -32.41 0.95
CA HIS A 356 14.91 -33.39 1.44
C HIS A 356 14.29 -34.08 0.21
N SER A 357 14.43 -35.40 0.14
CA SER A 357 14.05 -36.26 -1.00
C SER A 357 12.55 -36.58 -1.08
N SER A 358 11.73 -35.94 -0.26
CA SER A 358 10.28 -35.84 -0.39
C SER A 358 9.84 -34.64 0.46
N VAL A 359 9.60 -33.52 -0.19
CA VAL A 359 9.22 -32.26 0.45
C VAL A 359 7.85 -31.87 -0.06
N THR A 360 6.87 -31.89 0.82
CA THR A 360 5.58 -31.23 0.60
C THR A 360 5.80 -29.73 0.42
N LEU A 361 4.85 -29.07 -0.24
CA LEU A 361 4.79 -27.62 -0.51
C LEU A 361 5.20 -26.69 0.65
N ASP A 362 5.28 -27.20 1.88
CA ASP A 362 5.64 -26.49 3.11
C ASP A 362 7.13 -26.13 3.24
N ALA A 363 8.05 -26.65 2.41
CA ALA A 363 9.50 -26.39 2.60
C ALA A 363 10.27 -25.83 1.39
N ILE A 364 9.62 -25.50 0.26
CA ILE A 364 10.34 -25.07 -0.95
C ILE A 364 10.39 -23.53 -1.07
N ALA A 365 11.60 -23.03 -0.80
CA ALA A 365 12.24 -21.84 -1.37
C ALA A 365 11.88 -20.44 -0.87
N PHE A 366 11.87 -20.30 0.46
CA PHE A 366 12.15 -19.05 1.18
C PHE A 366 13.38 -19.12 2.12
N GLY A 367 14.13 -20.24 2.09
CA GLY A 367 15.12 -20.63 3.10
C GLY A 367 16.33 -19.71 3.35
N GLY A 368 16.33 -18.49 2.80
CA GLY A 368 17.27 -17.43 3.16
C GLY A 368 16.64 -16.07 3.52
N VAL A 369 15.35 -15.86 3.29
CA VAL A 369 14.74 -14.52 3.28
C VAL A 369 13.69 -14.33 4.39
N LEU A 370 12.78 -15.28 4.58
CA LEU A 370 11.92 -15.34 5.77
C LEU A 370 12.70 -16.09 6.85
N GLN A 371 13.12 -15.40 7.89
CA GLN A 371 13.98 -15.96 8.91
C GLN A 371 13.13 -16.40 10.10
N ASP A 372 12.15 -17.29 9.84
CA ASP A 372 11.13 -17.86 10.75
C ASP A 372 11.35 -17.57 12.24
N ASP A 373 11.16 -16.30 12.60
CA ASP A 373 11.26 -15.80 13.96
C ASP A 373 9.83 -15.67 14.48
N PRO A 374 9.32 -16.68 15.21
CA PRO A 374 7.94 -16.70 15.66
C PRO A 374 7.62 -15.55 16.62
N ASP A 375 8.65 -14.96 17.26
CA ASP A 375 8.49 -13.85 18.20
C ASP A 375 8.36 -12.50 17.46
N MET A 376 8.71 -12.44 16.18
CA MET A 376 8.70 -11.24 15.34
C MET A 376 7.47 -11.12 14.43
N GLY A 377 6.74 -12.23 14.23
CA GLY A 377 5.42 -12.23 13.60
C GLY A 377 5.38 -11.49 12.26
N TYR A 378 4.79 -10.30 12.25
CA TYR A 378 4.53 -9.50 11.05
C TYR A 378 5.79 -8.86 10.45
N ASP A 379 6.69 -8.35 11.29
CA ASP A 379 7.86 -7.59 10.87
C ASP A 379 8.86 -8.41 10.03
N ASP A 380 9.10 -9.67 10.41
CA ASP A 380 10.01 -10.54 9.66
C ASP A 380 9.47 -10.88 8.26
N ARG A 381 8.15 -10.79 8.09
CA ARG A 381 7.45 -11.15 6.86
C ARG A 381 7.50 -10.05 5.81
N LEU A 382 7.77 -8.79 6.17
CA LEU A 382 7.76 -7.65 5.23
C LEU A 382 9.03 -7.45 4.43
N ILE A 383 10.11 -8.05 4.89
CA ILE A 383 11.48 -7.82 4.40
C ILE A 383 11.89 -8.93 3.42
N VAL A 384 10.95 -9.39 2.59
CA VAL A 384 11.24 -10.43 1.59
C VAL A 384 12.06 -9.85 0.45
N MET A 385 11.56 -8.77 -0.16
CA MET A 385 12.26 -8.04 -1.20
C MET A 385 12.87 -6.77 -0.61
N ASN A 386 14.03 -6.87 0.03
CA ASN A 386 14.61 -5.77 0.82
C ASN A 386 15.98 -5.28 0.27
N ALA A 387 16.57 -4.26 0.90
CA ALA A 387 17.84 -3.68 0.50
C ALA A 387 19.06 -4.64 0.47
N GLU A 388 19.07 -5.75 1.21
CA GLU A 388 20.15 -6.77 1.24
C GLU A 388 20.39 -7.42 -0.12
N TRP A 389 19.35 -7.52 -0.97
CA TRP A 389 19.45 -8.01 -2.34
C TRP A 389 20.50 -7.25 -3.16
N ARG A 390 20.81 -6.02 -2.74
CA ARG A 390 21.82 -5.14 -3.33
C ARG A 390 22.95 -4.82 -2.34
N ARG A 391 23.25 -5.73 -1.41
CA ARG A 391 24.26 -5.58 -0.33
C ARG A 391 23.95 -4.48 0.69
N GLY A 392 22.68 -4.04 0.79
CA GLY A 392 22.18 -3.19 1.87
C GLY A 392 21.97 -3.94 3.18
N LYS A 393 21.28 -3.32 4.15
CA LYS A 393 20.92 -3.93 5.45
C LYS A 393 19.46 -4.37 5.45
N LYS A 394 19.14 -5.46 6.17
CA LYS A 394 17.76 -5.85 6.48
C LYS A 394 17.18 -4.87 7.50
N GLY A 395 16.06 -4.23 7.20
CA GLY A 395 15.42 -3.31 8.13
C GLY A 395 14.46 -2.35 7.45
N TYR A 396 14.15 -1.25 8.13
CA TYR A 396 13.20 -0.26 7.64
C TYR A 396 13.87 1.06 7.32
N LYS A 397 13.40 1.71 6.25
CA LYS A 397 13.74 3.09 5.96
C LYS A 397 13.14 4.00 7.03
N VAL A 398 13.96 4.90 7.57
CA VAL A 398 13.47 5.97 8.45
C VAL A 398 12.38 6.78 7.72
N PRO A 399 11.13 6.82 8.21
CA PRO A 399 10.09 7.62 7.60
C PRO A 399 10.34 9.12 7.85
N GLN A 400 9.90 9.95 6.90
CA GLN A 400 9.82 11.39 7.15
C GLN A 400 8.77 11.68 8.26
N LEU A 401 9.07 12.63 9.13
CA LEU A 401 8.13 13.07 10.17
C LEU A 401 7.25 14.24 9.72
N LEU A 402 7.56 14.87 8.58
CA LEU A 402 6.75 15.93 8.00
C LEU A 402 5.29 15.47 7.87
N GLY A 403 4.36 16.19 8.51
CA GLY A 403 2.94 15.85 8.46
C GLY A 403 2.55 14.55 9.17
N VAL A 404 3.38 14.00 10.07
CA VAL A 404 3.12 12.74 10.79
C VAL A 404 1.79 12.75 11.55
N ALA A 405 1.30 13.91 11.96
CA ALA A 405 -0.02 14.05 12.57
C ALA A 405 -1.18 13.54 11.68
N LEU A 406 -0.99 13.58 10.36
CA LEU A 406 -2.01 13.27 9.36
C LEU A 406 -2.00 11.80 8.92
N THR A 407 -1.01 11.02 9.36
CA THR A 407 -0.76 9.67 8.83
C THR A 407 -1.16 8.56 9.79
N ALA A 408 -1.87 8.86 10.87
CA ALA A 408 -2.37 7.83 11.79
C ALA A 408 -3.28 6.82 11.07
N PRO A 409 -3.27 5.53 11.46
CA PRO A 409 -2.46 4.94 12.53
C PRO A 409 -0.97 4.80 12.16
N TYR A 410 -0.13 4.61 13.18
CA TYR A 410 1.33 4.58 13.09
C TYR A 410 1.89 3.16 13.03
N LEU A 411 3.16 3.11 12.63
CA LEU A 411 3.91 1.91 12.23
C LEU A 411 3.40 1.33 10.91
N HIS A 412 4.23 0.50 10.28
CA HIS A 412 3.96 -0.03 8.94
C HIS A 412 2.75 -0.97 8.91
N ASP A 413 2.37 -1.53 10.06
CA ASP A 413 1.25 -2.44 10.25
C ASP A 413 0.00 -1.75 10.83
N GLY A 414 0.08 -0.42 11.07
CA GLY A 414 -1.00 0.37 11.64
C GLY A 414 -1.41 -0.05 13.06
N SER A 415 -0.54 -0.74 13.81
CA SER A 415 -0.87 -1.25 15.14
C SER A 415 -1.02 -0.18 16.21
N VAL A 416 -0.53 1.04 15.97
CA VAL A 416 -0.50 2.11 16.98
C VAL A 416 -1.42 3.27 16.57
N PRO A 417 -2.56 3.48 17.24
CA PRO A 417 -3.58 4.42 16.74
C PRO A 417 -3.25 5.90 16.96
N THR A 418 -2.37 6.24 17.91
CA THR A 418 -2.07 7.65 18.27
C THR A 418 -0.59 7.84 18.60
N LEU A 419 -0.06 9.06 18.42
CA LEU A 419 1.30 9.41 18.85
C LEU A 419 1.47 9.22 20.36
N LYS A 420 0.44 9.53 21.16
CA LYS A 420 0.45 9.31 22.61
C LYS A 420 0.65 7.82 22.95
N ALA A 421 -0.02 6.93 22.22
CA ALA A 421 0.15 5.49 22.38
C ALA A 421 1.55 5.03 21.92
N LEU A 422 2.07 5.58 20.81
CA LEU A 422 3.39 5.23 20.26
C LEU A 422 4.51 5.37 21.29
N PHE A 423 4.49 6.47 22.06
CA PHE A 423 5.49 6.78 23.07
C PHE A 423 5.13 6.32 24.48
N SER A 424 4.03 5.58 24.65
CA SER A 424 3.65 5.05 25.97
C SER A 424 4.47 3.82 26.34
N PRO A 425 5.08 3.76 27.54
CA PRO A 425 5.78 2.56 28.01
C PRO A 425 4.85 1.34 28.18
N ASP A 426 3.52 1.54 28.20
CA ASP A 426 2.52 0.46 28.25
C ASP A 426 2.60 -0.49 27.05
N ARG A 427 3.20 -0.06 25.93
CA ARG A 427 3.47 -0.93 24.77
C ARG A 427 4.48 -2.03 25.10
N GLY A 428 5.27 -1.86 26.16
CA GLY A 428 6.23 -2.84 26.65
C GLY A 428 7.59 -2.80 25.94
N LEU A 429 8.62 -3.25 26.64
CA LEU A 429 10.02 -3.16 26.20
C LEU A 429 10.37 -4.00 24.96
N ARG A 430 9.47 -4.88 24.52
CA ARG A 430 9.67 -5.74 23.34
C ARG A 430 8.85 -5.33 22.12
N ALA A 431 7.99 -4.31 22.24
CA ALA A 431 7.24 -3.87 21.07
C ALA A 431 8.17 -3.22 20.03
N PRO A 432 7.87 -3.37 18.73
CA PRO A 432 8.63 -2.71 17.68
C PRO A 432 8.69 -1.20 17.88
N HIS A 433 9.80 -0.59 17.52
CA HIS A 433 10.10 0.82 17.78
C HIS A 433 9.96 1.18 19.28
N PRO A 434 10.81 0.61 20.16
CA PRO A 434 10.68 0.64 21.64
C PRO A 434 11.16 1.97 22.26
N TYR A 435 10.85 3.11 21.64
CA TYR A 435 11.25 4.44 22.11
C TYR A 435 10.09 5.09 22.88
N TYR A 436 10.23 5.21 24.20
CA TYR A 436 9.16 5.65 25.11
C TYR A 436 9.54 6.89 25.90
N VAL A 437 8.54 7.71 26.21
CA VAL A 437 8.65 8.86 27.12
C VAL A 437 7.83 8.56 28.36
N VAL A 438 8.48 8.35 29.51
CA VAL A 438 7.84 7.85 30.74
C VAL A 438 6.91 8.91 31.34
N HIS A 439 7.40 10.14 31.49
CA HIS A 439 6.64 11.22 32.11
C HIS A 439 5.48 11.68 31.20
N PRO A 440 4.22 11.66 31.68
CA PRO A 440 3.07 12.03 30.87
C PRO A 440 3.11 13.44 30.28
N ASP A 441 3.68 14.40 31.01
CA ASP A 441 3.77 15.80 30.58
C ASP A 441 4.78 15.96 29.44
N GLU A 442 5.99 15.40 29.60
CA GLU A 442 7.00 15.35 28.53
C GLU A 442 6.48 14.64 27.27
N ARG A 443 5.69 13.57 27.46
CA ARG A 443 5.05 12.85 26.35
C ARG A 443 3.99 13.72 25.67
N ALA A 444 3.24 14.53 26.42
CA ALA A 444 2.27 15.47 25.86
C ALA A 444 2.97 16.55 25.04
N ASP A 445 4.08 17.10 25.55
CA ASP A 445 4.91 18.09 24.86
C ASP A 445 5.50 17.52 23.56
N LEU A 446 6.07 16.30 23.60
CA LEU A 446 6.58 15.61 22.41
C LEU A 446 5.47 15.42 21.35
N VAL A 447 4.27 15.03 21.78
CA VAL A 447 3.11 14.89 20.88
C VAL A 447 2.70 16.25 20.29
N ALA A 448 2.74 17.34 21.07
CA ALA A 448 2.47 18.68 20.58
C ALA A 448 3.49 19.11 19.51
N PHE A 449 4.77 18.90 19.76
CA PHE A 449 5.85 19.14 18.80
C PHE A 449 5.64 18.39 17.48
N LEU A 450 5.41 17.06 17.54
CA LEU A 450 5.21 16.24 16.34
C LEU A 450 3.90 16.55 15.61
N ARG A 451 2.87 17.02 16.32
CA ARG A 451 1.63 17.49 15.70
C ARG A 451 1.81 18.78 14.93
N ALA A 452 2.60 19.71 15.46
CA ALA A 452 2.93 20.98 14.83
C ALA A 452 4.06 20.88 13.80
N TRP A 453 4.67 19.70 13.65
CA TRP A 453 5.82 19.50 12.79
C TRP A 453 5.45 19.57 11.30
N ASP A 454 5.75 20.73 10.72
CA ASP A 454 5.58 21.02 9.29
C ASP A 454 6.91 21.23 8.56
N GLY A 455 8.03 20.85 9.19
CA GLY A 455 9.36 20.93 8.62
C GLY A 455 10.00 22.33 8.69
N ARG A 456 9.34 23.33 9.28
CA ARG A 456 10.00 24.62 9.54
C ARG A 456 11.10 24.44 10.60
N ALA A 457 12.24 25.09 10.38
CA ALA A 457 13.18 25.37 11.46
C ALA A 457 12.45 26.35 12.39
N TYR A 458 11.99 25.86 13.55
CA TYR A 458 11.56 26.77 14.60
C TYR A 458 12.84 27.40 15.18
N PRO A 459 12.85 28.71 15.41
CA PRO A 459 14.04 29.50 15.75
C PRO A 459 14.84 28.98 16.95
#